data_AF-A0A7Y1TPE4-F1
#
_entry.id   AF-A0A7Y1TPE4-F1
#
_cell.length_a   1.000
_cell.length_b   1.000
_cell.length_c   1.000
_cell.angle_alpha   90.00
_cell.angle_beta   90.00
_cell.angle_gamma   90.00
#
_symmetry.space_group_name_H-M   'P 1'
#
loop_
_entity.id
_entity.type
_entity.pdbx_description
1 polymer ?
#
loop_
_entity_poly.entity_id
_entity_poly.type
_entity_poly.pdbx_seq_one_letter_code
_entity_poly.pdbx_strand_id
1 'polypeptide(L)'
;MQPAKIYRYLTYFFLLQLLIISIISKFPNLVETYYSNGIYPLISFVFRTILGWIPFSFGDIFYIIVGLFLLVSMYRFVKNGFKNLKEKFFKIGAFISVLFFFFHFLWGLNYHRNSLFETLDLEQKEYALDDLVHLSEDLIKKLREVHYQITQNDTLKVTIKKSKIEILNDVSKGYNAVSKSYPHLQYAKKSVKKSLFSLPLTYMGFSGYLNPFTIEAQVDYLVPKHSLPMITSHEVAHQLGYASESEANFIGYLVASNHPDLYYQYSANLMAMRYAVAATYGRDSI
;
A
#
# COMPACT_ATOMS: atom_id res chain seq x y z
N MET A 1 37.37 -2.44 -14.08
CA MET A 1 37.50 -3.09 -12.74
C MET A 1 37.17 -4.57 -12.87
N GLN A 2 37.95 -5.48 -12.29
CA GLN A 2 37.62 -6.92 -12.33
C GLN A 2 36.24 -7.15 -11.68
N PRO A 3 35.31 -7.89 -12.33
CA PRO A 3 33.94 -8.07 -11.85
C PRO A 3 33.86 -8.69 -10.44
N ALA A 4 34.88 -9.46 -10.03
CA ALA A 4 34.96 -9.99 -8.68
C ALA A 4 35.14 -8.93 -7.57
N LYS A 5 35.74 -7.77 -7.87
CA LYS A 5 35.95 -6.70 -6.87
C LYS A 5 34.67 -5.93 -6.59
N ILE A 6 33.88 -5.61 -7.61
CA ILE A 6 32.64 -4.84 -7.44
C ILE A 6 31.61 -5.59 -6.59
N TYR A 7 31.48 -6.91 -6.75
CA TYR A 7 30.56 -7.70 -5.93
C TYR A 7 30.91 -7.68 -4.43
N ARG A 8 32.21 -7.66 -4.11
CA ARG A 8 32.68 -7.52 -2.73
C ARG A 8 32.32 -6.15 -2.16
N TYR A 9 32.58 -5.08 -2.91
CA TYR A 9 32.24 -3.72 -2.48
C TYR A 9 30.74 -3.56 -2.26
N LEU A 10 29.90 -4.06 -3.16
CA LEU A 10 28.44 -4.03 -2.98
C LEU A 10 28.00 -4.85 -1.76
N THR A 11 28.58 -6.02 -1.53
CA THR A 11 28.24 -6.83 -0.35
C THR A 11 28.64 -6.12 0.96
N TYR A 12 29.79 -5.46 1.01
CA TYR A 12 30.16 -4.65 2.18
C TYR A 12 29.29 -3.40 2.32
N PHE A 13 28.91 -2.79 1.19
CA PHE A 13 27.95 -1.70 1.17
C PHE A 13 26.60 -2.11 1.75
N PHE A 14 26.13 -3.34 1.54
CA PHE A 14 24.91 -3.85 2.20
C PHE A 14 25.00 -3.78 3.73
N LEU A 15 26.12 -4.16 4.33
CA LEU A 15 26.31 -4.06 5.79
C LEU A 15 26.28 -2.60 6.26
N LEU A 16 26.87 -1.70 5.47
CA LEU A 16 26.79 -0.26 5.73
C LEU A 16 25.35 0.26 5.62
N GLN A 17 24.60 -0.19 4.62
CA GLN A 17 23.18 0.17 4.46
C GLN A 17 22.36 -0.28 5.68
N LEU A 18 22.56 -1.51 6.19
CA LEU A 18 21.88 -1.98 7.40
C LEU A 18 22.16 -1.07 8.60
N LEU A 19 23.42 -0.66 8.78
CA LEU A 19 23.79 0.28 9.85
C LEU A 19 23.10 1.65 9.65
N ILE A 20 23.12 2.18 8.42
CA ILE A 20 22.48 3.46 8.09
C ILE A 20 20.97 3.41 8.37
N ILE A 21 20.28 2.38 7.90
CA ILE A 21 18.83 2.23 8.14
C ILE A 21 18.54 2.08 9.64
N SER A 22 19.34 1.31 10.37
CA SER A 22 19.18 1.17 11.83
C SER A 22 19.43 2.47 12.61
N ILE A 23 20.24 3.38 12.08
CA ILE A 23 20.44 4.72 12.66
C ILE A 23 19.26 5.60 12.29
N ILE A 24 18.89 5.67 11.01
CA ILE A 24 17.80 6.51 10.49
C ILE A 24 16.47 6.16 11.17
N SER A 25 16.20 4.88 11.43
CA SER A 25 14.96 4.43 12.08
C SER A 25 14.75 4.98 13.50
N LYS A 26 15.80 5.52 14.14
CA LYS A 26 15.72 6.17 15.46
C LYS A 26 15.37 7.66 15.38
N PHE A 27 15.31 8.23 14.18
CA PHE A 27 15.07 9.65 13.96
C PHE A 27 13.88 9.88 13.01
N PRO A 28 12.66 9.54 13.43
CA PRO A 28 11.49 9.58 12.54
C PRO A 28 11.16 11.00 12.05
N ASN A 29 11.42 12.03 12.85
CA ASN A 29 11.32 13.44 12.43
C ASN A 29 12.20 13.79 11.22
N LEU A 30 13.41 13.21 11.12
CA LEU A 30 14.30 13.43 9.98
C LEU A 30 13.76 12.73 8.72
N VAL A 31 13.23 11.52 8.87
CA VAL A 31 12.60 10.77 7.79
C VAL A 31 11.37 11.52 7.28
N GLU A 32 10.49 11.95 8.18
CA GLU A 32 9.27 12.70 7.87
C GLU A 32 9.60 13.97 7.07
N THR A 33 10.56 14.78 7.56
CA THR A 33 10.88 16.09 6.98
C THR A 33 11.60 15.96 5.64
N TYR A 34 12.68 15.18 5.59
CA TYR A 34 13.59 15.17 4.44
C TYR A 34 13.26 14.08 3.42
N TYR A 35 12.82 12.91 3.87
CA TYR A 35 12.49 11.81 2.98
C TYR A 35 11.01 11.82 2.59
N SER A 36 10.09 11.58 3.53
CA SER A 36 8.67 11.35 3.23
C SER A 36 7.94 12.58 2.68
N ASN A 37 8.23 13.78 3.17
CA ASN A 37 7.67 15.03 2.64
C ASN A 37 8.60 15.78 1.67
N GLY A 38 9.87 15.36 1.55
CA GLY A 38 10.87 16.00 0.69
C GLY A 38 11.15 15.20 -0.58
N ILE A 39 12.00 14.17 -0.46
CA ILE A 39 12.49 13.37 -1.60
C ILE A 39 11.40 12.46 -2.19
N TYR A 40 10.65 11.76 -1.34
CA TYR A 40 9.70 10.73 -1.77
C TYR A 40 8.56 11.25 -2.66
N PRO A 41 7.93 12.42 -2.40
CA PRO A 41 6.89 12.94 -3.27
C PRO A 41 7.39 13.20 -4.71
N LEU A 42 8.65 13.61 -4.87
CA LEU A 42 9.28 13.76 -6.18
C LEU A 42 9.48 12.40 -6.86
N ILE A 43 10.04 11.41 -6.14
CA ILE A 43 10.20 10.03 -6.66
C ILE A 43 8.83 9.49 -7.09
N SER A 44 7.85 9.53 -6.20
CA SER A 44 6.49 9.03 -6.46
C SER A 44 5.84 9.75 -7.64
N PHE A 45 5.97 11.07 -7.75
CA PHE A 45 5.46 11.83 -8.91
C PHE A 45 6.12 11.39 -10.23
N VAL A 46 7.43 11.20 -10.27
CA VAL A 46 8.16 10.75 -11.46
C VAL A 46 7.69 9.37 -11.89
N PHE A 47 7.65 8.40 -10.98
CA PHE A 47 7.20 7.03 -11.30
C PHE A 47 5.74 6.99 -11.75
N ARG A 48 4.84 7.71 -11.07
CA ARG A 48 3.43 7.79 -11.49
C ARG A 48 3.26 8.48 -12.84
N THR A 49 4.16 9.41 -13.21
CA THR A 49 4.12 10.06 -14.53
C THR A 49 4.61 9.11 -15.62
N ILE A 50 5.71 8.39 -15.38
CA ILE A 50 6.33 7.50 -16.38
C ILE A 50 5.52 6.21 -16.57
N LEU A 51 4.98 5.64 -15.50
CA LEU A 51 4.30 4.34 -15.53
C LEU A 51 2.77 4.47 -15.49
N GLY A 52 2.22 5.58 -15.00
CA GLY A 52 0.78 5.74 -14.76
C GLY A 52 -0.10 5.57 -16.01
N TRP A 53 0.39 5.98 -17.19
CA TRP A 53 -0.32 5.87 -18.46
C TRP A 53 -0.31 4.46 -19.08
N ILE A 54 0.59 3.58 -18.63
CA ILE A 54 0.69 2.19 -19.13
C ILE A 54 -0.54 1.39 -18.65
N PRO A 55 -1.29 0.69 -19.52
CA PRO A 55 -2.57 0.09 -19.14
C PRO A 55 -2.46 -1.22 -18.32
N PHE A 56 -1.25 -1.74 -18.11
CA PHE A 56 -0.98 -2.97 -17.35
C PHE A 56 -0.02 -2.71 -16.18
N SER A 57 0.06 -3.63 -15.21
CA SER A 57 0.99 -3.55 -14.07
C SER A 57 2.41 -3.84 -14.52
N PHE A 58 3.25 -2.80 -14.63
CA PHE A 58 4.66 -2.98 -14.96
C PHE A 58 5.42 -3.66 -13.80
N GLY A 59 5.04 -3.36 -12.57
CA GLY A 59 5.57 -3.95 -11.35
C GLY A 59 5.38 -5.47 -11.28
N ASP A 60 4.24 -5.98 -11.75
CA ASP A 60 4.02 -7.44 -11.81
C ASP A 60 4.98 -8.09 -12.81
N ILE A 61 5.18 -7.47 -13.98
CA ILE A 61 6.14 -7.95 -14.97
C ILE A 61 7.55 -7.91 -14.40
N PHE A 62 7.90 -6.84 -13.68
CA PHE A 62 9.18 -6.74 -12.97
C PHE A 62 9.36 -7.89 -11.97
N TYR A 63 8.34 -8.21 -11.17
CA TYR A 63 8.38 -9.36 -10.25
C TYR A 63 8.48 -10.71 -10.97
N ILE A 64 7.81 -10.90 -12.11
CA ILE A 64 7.99 -12.11 -12.95
C ILE A 64 9.44 -12.23 -13.41
N ILE A 65 10.04 -11.14 -13.90
CA ILE A 65 11.43 -11.14 -14.39
C ILE A 65 12.40 -11.47 -13.25
N VAL A 66 12.26 -10.82 -12.09
CA VAL A 66 13.10 -11.10 -10.92
C VAL A 66 12.90 -12.53 -10.44
N GLY A 67 11.66 -13.02 -10.38
CA GLY A 67 11.34 -14.40 -10.01
C GLY A 67 11.98 -15.43 -10.94
N LEU A 68 11.87 -15.26 -12.25
CA LEU A 68 12.52 -16.12 -13.24
C LEU A 68 14.05 -16.08 -13.13
N PHE A 69 14.62 -14.89 -12.92
CA PHE A 69 16.06 -14.73 -12.69
C PHE A 69 16.51 -15.51 -11.45
N LEU A 70 15.76 -15.45 -10.34
CA LEU A 70 16.04 -16.19 -9.12
C LEU A 70 15.91 -17.70 -9.31
N LEU A 71 14.86 -18.17 -10.02
CA LEU A 71 14.67 -19.59 -10.31
C LEU A 71 15.80 -20.17 -11.16
N VAL A 72 16.20 -19.46 -12.23
CA VAL A 72 17.33 -19.86 -13.07
C VAL A 72 18.64 -19.85 -12.28
N SER A 73 18.84 -18.84 -11.43
CA SER A 73 20.03 -18.73 -10.57
C SER A 73 20.09 -19.89 -9.57
N MET A 74 18.96 -20.26 -8.97
CA MET A 74 18.83 -21.39 -8.06
C MET A 74 19.08 -22.72 -8.77
N TYR A 75 18.49 -22.93 -9.95
CA TYR A 75 18.73 -24.12 -10.76
C TYR A 75 20.23 -24.28 -11.11
N ARG A 76 20.89 -23.20 -11.55
CA ARG A 76 22.33 -23.20 -11.83
C ARG A 76 23.17 -23.41 -10.56
N PHE A 77 22.73 -22.90 -9.42
CA PHE A 77 23.39 -23.12 -8.14
C PHE A 77 23.41 -24.60 -7.78
N VAL A 78 22.25 -25.27 -7.84
CA VAL A 78 22.09 -26.69 -7.56
C VAL A 78 22.87 -27.55 -8.57
N LYS A 79 22.75 -27.27 -9.87
CA LYS A 79 23.43 -28.05 -10.94
C LYS A 79 24.96 -27.98 -10.86
N ASN A 80 25.52 -26.82 -10.51
CA ASN A 80 26.97 -26.62 -10.47
C ASN A 80 27.60 -26.95 -9.10
N GLY A 81 26.80 -27.42 -8.13
CA GLY A 81 27.23 -27.80 -6.79
C GLY A 81 27.91 -26.68 -5.99
N PHE A 82 28.60 -27.05 -4.91
CA PHE A 82 29.31 -26.14 -3.99
C PHE A 82 30.66 -25.62 -4.54
N LYS A 83 30.85 -25.59 -5.86
CA LYS A 83 32.03 -24.96 -6.47
C LYS A 83 31.92 -23.43 -6.41
N ASN A 84 33.04 -22.75 -6.18
CA ASN A 84 33.17 -21.29 -6.15
C ASN A 84 32.20 -20.59 -5.17
N LEU A 85 31.93 -21.19 -4.00
CA LEU A 85 30.99 -20.63 -3.02
C LEU A 85 31.29 -19.19 -2.62
N LYS A 86 32.57 -18.85 -2.45
CA LYS A 86 32.98 -17.49 -2.10
C LYS A 86 32.54 -16.47 -3.15
N GLU A 87 32.70 -16.79 -4.44
CA GLU A 87 32.28 -15.90 -5.52
C GLU A 87 30.75 -15.81 -5.61
N LYS A 88 30.06 -16.94 -5.50
CA LYS A 88 28.59 -17.00 -5.47
C LYS A 88 28.02 -16.19 -4.31
N PHE A 89 28.61 -16.29 -3.12
CA PHE A 89 28.25 -15.51 -1.95
C PHE A 89 28.32 -14.00 -2.21
N PHE A 90 29.44 -13.50 -2.74
CA PHE A 90 29.57 -12.07 -3.04
C PHE A 90 28.64 -11.62 -4.17
N LYS A 91 28.33 -12.47 -5.15
CA LYS A 91 27.34 -12.15 -6.19
C LYS A 91 25.93 -12.02 -5.63
N ILE A 92 25.52 -12.95 -4.76
CA ILE A 92 24.22 -12.90 -4.08
C ILE A 92 24.16 -11.69 -3.14
N GLY A 93 25.20 -11.47 -2.34
CA GLY A 93 25.30 -10.30 -1.45
C GLY A 93 25.24 -8.97 -2.21
N ALA A 94 25.88 -8.88 -3.38
CA ALA A 94 25.80 -7.71 -4.24
C ALA A 94 24.39 -7.50 -4.81
N PHE A 95 23.72 -8.57 -5.23
CA PHE A 95 22.34 -8.50 -5.71
C PHE A 95 21.38 -8.04 -4.60
N ILE A 96 21.48 -8.63 -3.41
CA ILE A 96 20.71 -8.23 -2.23
C ILE A 96 21.02 -6.76 -1.87
N SER A 97 22.28 -6.35 -1.91
CA SER A 97 22.69 -4.96 -1.66
C SER A 97 21.98 -3.97 -2.57
N VAL A 98 21.85 -4.29 -3.86
CA VAL A 98 21.22 -3.41 -4.85
C VAL A 98 19.71 -3.38 -4.64
N LEU A 99 19.08 -4.54 -4.45
CA LEU A 99 17.64 -4.59 -4.16
C LEU A 99 17.29 -3.86 -2.86
N PHE A 100 18.07 -4.06 -1.80
CA PHE A 100 17.87 -3.42 -0.51
C PHE A 100 17.99 -1.89 -0.61
N PHE A 101 18.99 -1.41 -1.37
CA PHE A 101 19.17 0.01 -1.63
C PHE A 101 17.94 0.59 -2.33
N PHE A 102 17.54 0.02 -3.46
CA PHE A 102 16.39 0.54 -4.21
C PHE A 102 15.09 0.41 -3.44
N PHE A 103 14.88 -0.66 -2.69
CA PHE A 103 13.69 -0.79 -1.84
C PHE A 103 13.61 0.36 -0.83
N HIS A 104 14.66 0.59 -0.02
CA HIS A 104 14.63 1.63 1.00
C HIS A 104 14.61 3.03 0.39
N PHE A 105 15.41 3.26 -0.66
CA PHE A 105 15.50 4.55 -1.32
C PHE A 105 14.20 4.94 -2.02
N LEU A 106 13.56 4.01 -2.72
CA LEU A 106 12.33 4.30 -3.48
C LEU A 106 11.09 4.36 -2.60
N TRP A 107 11.02 3.57 -1.53
CA TRP A 107 9.81 3.54 -0.70
C TRP A 107 10.03 3.16 0.77
N GLY A 108 10.91 2.20 1.07
CA GLY A 108 11.00 1.53 2.38
C GLY A 108 11.38 2.45 3.54
N LEU A 109 12.03 3.59 3.30
CA LEU A 109 12.26 4.58 4.35
C LEU A 109 10.95 5.15 4.93
N ASN A 110 9.83 5.10 4.21
CA ASN A 110 8.52 5.52 4.72
C ASN A 110 8.03 4.68 5.91
N TYR A 111 8.60 3.49 6.18
CA TYR A 111 8.29 2.74 7.41
C TYR A 111 8.83 3.41 8.68
N HIS A 112 9.74 4.38 8.54
CA HIS A 112 10.42 5.04 9.65
C HIS A 112 10.00 6.49 9.83
N ARG A 113 8.90 6.90 9.19
CA ARG A 113 8.33 8.24 9.33
C ARG A 113 7.54 8.36 10.64
N ASN A 114 7.14 9.58 11.01
CA ASN A 114 6.26 9.78 12.17
C ASN A 114 4.89 9.16 11.91
N SER A 115 4.21 8.72 12.97
CA SER A 115 2.89 8.15 12.80
C SER A 115 1.88 9.21 12.33
N LEU A 116 0.86 8.78 11.57
CA LEU A 116 -0.21 9.65 11.11
C LEU A 116 -0.91 10.32 12.30
N PHE A 117 -1.08 9.61 13.41
CA PHE A 117 -1.69 10.14 14.63
C PHE A 117 -0.91 11.34 15.20
N GLU A 118 0.42 11.26 15.25
CA GLU A 118 1.27 12.38 15.66
C GLU A 118 1.18 13.55 14.67
N THR A 119 1.18 13.26 13.36
CA THR A 119 1.12 14.33 12.34
C THR A 119 -0.23 15.02 12.25
N LEU A 120 -1.31 14.36 12.68
CA LEU A 120 -2.67 14.91 12.73
C LEU A 120 -3.04 15.44 14.13
N ASP A 121 -2.10 15.45 15.08
CA ASP A 121 -2.32 15.84 16.47
C ASP A 121 -3.51 15.10 17.12
N LEU A 122 -3.63 13.80 16.81
CA LEU A 122 -4.65 12.93 17.35
C LEU A 122 -4.13 12.26 18.63
N GLU A 123 -4.86 12.45 19.73
CA GLU A 123 -4.55 11.80 20.99
C GLU A 123 -4.76 10.28 20.89
N GLN A 124 -3.69 9.51 21.09
CA GLN A 124 -3.79 8.06 21.25
C GLN A 124 -4.37 7.76 22.64
N LYS A 125 -5.65 7.43 22.70
CA LYS A 125 -6.35 7.05 23.93
C LYS A 125 -6.71 5.57 23.92
N GLU A 126 -6.65 4.96 25.10
CA GLU A 126 -7.38 3.73 25.32
C GLU A 126 -8.88 4.03 25.20
N TYR A 127 -9.58 3.24 24.39
CA TYR A 127 -11.02 3.35 24.20
C TYR A 127 -11.74 2.29 25.04
N ALA A 128 -12.91 2.64 25.57
CA ALA A 128 -13.78 1.74 26.30
C ALA A 128 -14.56 0.83 25.33
N LEU A 129 -15.13 -0.27 25.85
CA LEU A 129 -16.04 -1.11 25.06
C LEU A 129 -17.25 -0.31 24.55
N ASP A 130 -17.79 0.57 25.40
CA ASP A 130 -18.93 1.43 25.05
C ASP A 130 -18.60 2.36 23.86
N ASP A 131 -17.36 2.85 23.75
CA ASP A 131 -16.91 3.66 22.60
C ASP A 131 -16.98 2.84 21.30
N LEU A 132 -16.61 1.55 21.33
CA LEU A 132 -16.71 0.66 20.18
C LEU A 132 -18.16 0.34 19.82
N VAL A 133 -19.03 0.17 20.81
CA VAL A 133 -20.46 -0.05 20.60
C VAL A 133 -21.07 1.18 19.91
N HIS A 134 -20.84 2.38 20.44
CA HIS A 134 -21.34 3.62 19.83
C HIS A 134 -20.77 3.85 18.43
N LEU A 135 -19.48 3.61 18.22
CA LEU A 135 -18.88 3.67 16.88
C LEU A 135 -19.55 2.70 15.91
N SER A 136 -19.83 1.47 16.36
CA SER A 136 -20.51 0.46 15.55
C SER A 136 -21.93 0.90 15.17
N GLU A 137 -22.70 1.43 16.12
CA GLU A 137 -24.04 1.96 15.89
C GLU A 137 -24.04 3.11 14.88
N ASP A 138 -23.11 4.07 15.04
CA ASP A 138 -22.95 5.21 14.13
C ASP A 138 -22.59 4.77 12.71
N LEU A 139 -21.68 3.81 12.57
CA LEU A 139 -21.29 3.25 11.28
C LEU A 139 -22.43 2.45 10.63
N ILE A 140 -23.20 1.69 11.41
CA ILE A 140 -24.40 1.00 10.93
C ILE A 140 -25.43 2.01 10.42
N LYS A 141 -25.65 3.11 11.14
CA LYS A 141 -26.58 4.16 10.73
C LYS A 141 -26.14 4.81 9.41
N LYS A 142 -24.87 5.22 9.29
CA LYS A 142 -24.30 5.77 8.06
C LYS A 142 -24.40 4.78 6.89
N LEU A 143 -24.06 3.51 7.13
CA LEU A 143 -24.14 2.46 6.12
C LEU A 143 -25.58 2.26 5.63
N ARG A 144 -26.56 2.24 6.54
CA ARG A 144 -27.99 2.12 6.20
C ARG A 144 -28.47 3.30 5.36
N GLU A 145 -28.08 4.52 5.73
CA GLU A 145 -28.45 5.72 4.98
C GLU A 145 -27.90 5.67 3.55
N VAL A 146 -26.60 5.40 3.39
CA VAL A 146 -25.99 5.29 2.05
C VAL A 146 -26.56 4.12 1.27
N HIS A 147 -26.81 2.98 1.91
CA HIS A 147 -27.47 1.83 1.29
C HIS A 147 -28.82 2.25 0.71
N TYR A 148 -29.69 2.84 1.53
CA TYR A 148 -31.03 3.26 1.11
C TYR A 148 -30.98 4.31 0.00
N GLN A 149 -30.04 5.26 0.04
CA GLN A 149 -29.88 6.22 -1.06
C GLN A 149 -29.55 5.54 -2.40
N ILE A 150 -28.80 4.44 -2.39
CA ILE A 150 -28.44 3.68 -3.59
C ILE A 150 -29.58 2.78 -4.07
N THR A 151 -30.22 2.05 -3.16
CA THR A 151 -31.15 0.96 -3.50
C THR A 151 -32.62 1.39 -3.48
N GLN A 152 -32.93 2.46 -2.75
CA GLN A 152 -34.29 2.88 -2.38
C GLN A 152 -35.09 1.75 -1.72
N ASN A 153 -34.39 0.81 -1.09
CA ASN A 153 -34.94 -0.40 -0.50
C ASN A 153 -33.99 -0.95 0.58
N ASP A 154 -34.50 -1.40 1.71
CA ASP A 154 -33.69 -1.88 2.84
C ASP A 154 -33.24 -3.35 2.74
N THR A 155 -33.80 -4.10 1.80
CA THR A 155 -33.62 -5.56 1.67
C THR A 155 -32.82 -5.93 0.42
N LEU A 156 -32.88 -5.12 -0.64
CA LEU A 156 -32.18 -5.39 -1.88
C LEU A 156 -30.67 -5.14 -1.76
N LYS A 157 -29.86 -6.02 -2.36
CA LYS A 157 -28.41 -5.83 -2.40
C LYS A 157 -28.01 -4.58 -3.19
N VAL A 158 -26.97 -3.89 -2.73
CA VAL A 158 -26.31 -2.84 -3.51
C VAL A 158 -25.71 -3.42 -4.79
N THR A 159 -26.18 -2.94 -5.94
CA THR A 159 -25.68 -3.34 -7.25
C THR A 159 -24.87 -2.22 -7.87
N ILE A 160 -23.55 -2.39 -7.90
CA ILE A 160 -22.62 -1.40 -8.45
C ILE A 160 -22.62 -1.48 -9.97
N LYS A 161 -23.23 -0.46 -10.59
CA LYS A 161 -23.33 -0.32 -12.05
C LYS A 161 -21.98 -0.01 -12.71
N LYS A 162 -21.09 0.67 -11.99
CA LYS A 162 -19.74 0.99 -12.48
C LYS A 162 -18.93 -0.26 -12.79
N SER A 163 -18.14 -0.20 -13.86
CA SER A 163 -17.06 -1.16 -14.11
C SER A 163 -15.96 -0.98 -13.05
N LYS A 164 -15.15 -2.02 -12.87
CA LYS A 164 -14.00 -1.94 -11.96
C LYS A 164 -12.98 -0.90 -12.44
N ILE A 165 -12.81 -0.71 -13.75
CA ILE A 165 -11.93 0.32 -14.32
C ILE A 165 -12.42 1.73 -13.98
N GLU A 166 -13.73 1.98 -14.07
CA GLU A 166 -14.31 3.27 -13.65
C GLU A 166 -14.08 3.52 -12.16
N ILE A 167 -14.22 2.48 -11.31
CA ILE A 167 -13.86 2.59 -9.89
C ILE A 167 -12.38 2.98 -9.77
N LEU A 168 -11.44 2.23 -10.35
CA LEU A 168 -10.01 2.57 -10.25
C LEU A 168 -9.67 3.98 -10.75
N ASN A 169 -10.40 4.49 -11.75
CA ASN A 169 -10.21 5.83 -12.30
C ASN A 169 -10.77 6.94 -11.39
N ASP A 170 -11.89 6.67 -10.72
CA ASP A 170 -12.61 7.68 -9.94
C ASP A 170 -11.96 7.96 -8.57
N VAL A 171 -11.08 7.10 -8.06
CA VAL A 171 -10.47 7.25 -6.72
C VAL A 171 -9.84 8.63 -6.48
N SER A 172 -9.30 9.25 -7.53
CA SER A 172 -8.72 10.59 -7.45
C SER A 172 -9.72 11.67 -7.04
N LYS A 173 -11.02 11.50 -7.31
CA LYS A 173 -12.06 12.43 -6.88
C LYS A 173 -12.20 12.46 -5.35
N GLY A 174 -12.07 11.32 -4.68
CA GLY A 174 -12.05 11.26 -3.22
C GLY A 174 -10.84 11.97 -2.63
N TYR A 175 -9.66 11.68 -3.18
CA TYR A 175 -8.42 12.36 -2.75
C TYR A 175 -8.48 13.88 -2.99
N ASN A 176 -9.03 14.33 -4.13
CA ASN A 176 -9.24 15.75 -4.40
C ASN A 176 -10.25 16.41 -3.45
N ALA A 177 -11.25 15.67 -2.95
CA ALA A 177 -12.19 16.18 -1.96
C ALA A 177 -11.51 16.39 -0.60
N VAL A 178 -10.78 15.38 -0.13
CA VAL A 178 -10.08 15.40 1.17
C VAL A 178 -8.88 16.34 1.16
N SER A 179 -8.20 16.52 0.02
CA SER A 179 -7.02 17.40 -0.09
C SER A 179 -7.32 18.89 0.16
N LYS A 180 -8.60 19.29 0.17
CA LYS A 180 -9.00 20.64 0.57
C LYS A 180 -8.71 20.91 2.05
N SER A 181 -8.86 19.89 2.89
CA SER A 181 -8.57 19.95 4.33
C SER A 181 -7.19 19.39 4.66
N TYR A 182 -6.72 18.42 3.87
CA TYR A 182 -5.43 17.75 4.06
C TYR A 182 -4.56 17.82 2.79
N PRO A 183 -3.91 18.96 2.50
CA PRO A 183 -3.18 19.18 1.25
C PRO A 183 -2.13 18.11 0.91
N HIS A 184 -1.53 17.47 1.93
CA HIS A 184 -0.55 16.39 1.76
C HIS A 184 -1.13 15.11 1.13
N LEU A 185 -2.46 14.95 1.12
CA LEU A 185 -3.16 13.85 0.44
C LEU A 185 -3.47 14.15 -1.03
N GLN A 186 -2.95 15.23 -1.60
CA GLN A 186 -3.22 15.55 -3.01
C GLN A 186 -2.70 14.45 -3.95
N TYR A 187 -3.61 13.91 -4.78
CA TYR A 187 -3.29 12.84 -5.72
C TYR A 187 -3.40 13.29 -7.18
N ALA A 188 -2.35 13.97 -7.67
CA ALA A 188 -2.37 14.62 -8.98
C ALA A 188 -2.19 13.68 -10.19
N LYS A 189 -1.42 12.59 -10.04
CA LYS A 189 -1.10 11.65 -11.13
C LYS A 189 -1.41 10.23 -10.70
N LYS A 190 -2.27 9.55 -11.46
CA LYS A 190 -2.73 8.20 -11.13
C LYS A 190 -1.72 7.14 -11.55
N SER A 191 -1.43 6.18 -10.69
CA SER A 191 -0.75 4.92 -11.08
C SER A 191 -1.34 3.71 -10.36
N VAL A 192 -2.66 3.56 -10.44
CA VAL A 192 -3.39 2.38 -9.98
C VAL A 192 -3.51 1.37 -11.11
N LYS A 193 -3.16 0.11 -10.86
CA LYS A 193 -3.09 -0.95 -11.86
C LYS A 193 -3.93 -2.15 -11.46
N LYS A 194 -4.54 -2.80 -12.46
CA LYS A 194 -5.00 -4.18 -12.32
C LYS A 194 -3.76 -5.07 -12.17
N SER A 195 -3.70 -5.80 -11.06
CA SER A 195 -2.68 -6.83 -10.84
C SER A 195 -2.83 -7.97 -11.86
N LEU A 196 -1.75 -8.33 -12.55
CA LEU A 196 -1.63 -9.60 -13.28
C LEU A 196 -1.66 -10.79 -12.31
N PHE A 197 -1.27 -10.58 -11.06
CA PHE A 197 -1.35 -11.56 -9.97
C PHE A 197 -2.71 -11.61 -9.26
N SER A 198 -3.78 -11.04 -9.81
CA SER A 198 -5.11 -11.02 -9.16
C SER A 198 -5.54 -12.41 -8.64
N LEU A 199 -5.41 -13.46 -9.46
CA LEU A 199 -5.80 -14.82 -9.05
C LEU A 199 -5.02 -15.36 -7.85
N PRO A 200 -3.67 -15.43 -7.85
CA PRO A 200 -2.94 -15.87 -6.67
C PRO A 200 -3.15 -14.96 -5.45
N LEU A 201 -3.30 -13.64 -5.64
CA LEU A 201 -3.62 -12.72 -4.55
C LEU A 201 -4.94 -13.08 -3.86
N THR A 202 -5.99 -13.37 -4.63
CA THR A 202 -7.28 -13.82 -4.10
C THR A 202 -7.13 -15.09 -3.25
N TYR A 203 -6.38 -16.08 -3.71
CA TYR A 203 -6.15 -17.32 -2.94
C TYR A 203 -5.36 -17.10 -1.66
N MET A 204 -4.45 -16.13 -1.66
CA MET A 204 -3.63 -15.78 -0.50
C MET A 204 -4.36 -14.82 0.46
N GLY A 205 -5.52 -14.29 0.09
CA GLY A 205 -6.29 -13.33 0.90
C GLY A 205 -5.82 -11.87 0.79
N PHE A 206 -5.00 -11.53 -0.22
CA PHE A 206 -4.56 -10.15 -0.46
C PHE A 206 -5.47 -9.45 -1.45
N SER A 207 -5.89 -8.22 -1.12
CA SER A 207 -6.79 -7.41 -1.97
C SER A 207 -6.05 -6.41 -2.86
N GLY A 208 -4.79 -6.15 -2.55
CA GLY A 208 -3.94 -5.18 -3.24
C GLY A 208 -2.56 -5.17 -2.60
N TYR A 209 -1.65 -4.43 -3.21
CA TYR A 209 -0.34 -4.11 -2.67
C TYR A 209 0.27 -2.93 -3.43
N LEU A 210 1.25 -2.26 -2.82
CA LEU A 210 2.12 -1.34 -3.52
C LEU A 210 3.40 -2.05 -3.98
N ASN A 211 3.79 -1.87 -5.24
CA ASN A 211 5.12 -2.26 -5.68
C ASN A 211 6.16 -1.20 -5.32
N PRO A 212 7.12 -1.46 -4.41
CA PRO A 212 8.06 -0.46 -3.93
C PRO A 212 9.12 -0.06 -4.97
N PHE A 213 9.27 -0.83 -6.05
CA PHE A 213 10.25 -0.55 -7.12
C PHE A 213 9.65 0.24 -8.28
N THR A 214 8.33 0.18 -8.46
CA THR A 214 7.62 0.89 -9.55
C THR A 214 6.64 1.94 -9.03
N ILE A 215 6.37 1.95 -7.73
CA ILE A 215 5.41 2.83 -7.05
C ILE A 215 4.03 2.75 -7.71
N GLU A 216 3.69 1.62 -8.32
CA GLU A 216 2.35 1.31 -8.79
C GLU A 216 1.53 0.76 -7.62
N ALA A 217 0.28 1.20 -7.52
CA ALA A 217 -0.70 0.65 -6.59
C ALA A 217 -1.43 -0.48 -7.32
N GLN A 218 -1.08 -1.72 -7.02
CA GLN A 218 -1.71 -2.89 -7.60
C GLN A 218 -2.94 -3.30 -6.82
N VAL A 219 -4.03 -3.53 -7.54
CA VAL A 219 -5.27 -4.00 -6.95
C VAL A 219 -5.60 -5.39 -7.50
N ASP A 220 -6.01 -6.31 -6.62
CA ASP A 220 -6.62 -7.56 -7.04
C ASP A 220 -7.94 -7.25 -7.74
N TYR A 221 -7.97 -7.50 -9.06
CA TYR A 221 -9.11 -7.19 -9.89
C TYR A 221 -10.19 -8.27 -9.84
N LEU A 222 -10.04 -9.33 -9.05
CA LEU A 222 -11.08 -10.34 -8.82
C LEU A 222 -11.94 -10.03 -7.59
N VAL A 223 -11.51 -9.14 -6.68
CA VAL A 223 -12.31 -8.73 -5.51
C VAL A 223 -13.70 -8.23 -5.89
N PRO A 224 -14.74 -8.44 -5.04
CA PRO A 224 -16.08 -7.93 -5.30
C PRO A 224 -16.09 -6.41 -5.52
N LYS A 225 -16.94 -5.93 -6.44
CA LYS A 225 -17.03 -4.50 -6.77
C LYS A 225 -17.32 -3.61 -5.55
N HIS A 226 -18.02 -4.12 -4.54
CA HIS A 226 -18.39 -3.34 -3.37
C HIS A 226 -17.23 -3.04 -2.42
N SER A 227 -16.16 -3.83 -2.47
CA SER A 227 -14.96 -3.60 -1.66
C SER A 227 -13.91 -2.77 -2.39
N LEU A 228 -13.94 -2.79 -3.73
CA LEU A 228 -12.93 -2.18 -4.59
C LEU A 228 -12.70 -0.68 -4.33
N PRO A 229 -13.72 0.17 -4.08
CA PRO A 229 -13.51 1.58 -3.80
C PRO A 229 -12.63 1.83 -2.56
N MET A 230 -12.90 1.11 -1.46
CA MET A 230 -12.11 1.19 -0.24
C MET A 230 -10.69 0.67 -0.45
N ILE A 231 -10.56 -0.53 -1.05
CA ILE A 231 -9.26 -1.14 -1.36
C ILE A 231 -8.40 -0.19 -2.20
N THR A 232 -8.97 0.37 -3.27
CA THR A 232 -8.22 1.28 -4.15
C THR A 232 -7.81 2.56 -3.43
N SER A 233 -8.67 3.09 -2.56
CA SER A 233 -8.34 4.27 -1.75
C SER A 233 -7.20 3.97 -0.79
N HIS A 234 -7.18 2.79 -0.18
CA HIS A 234 -6.10 2.29 0.66
C HIS A 234 -4.78 2.14 -0.11
N GLU A 235 -4.76 1.47 -1.27
CA GLU A 235 -3.50 1.27 -2.03
C GLU A 235 -2.90 2.59 -2.53
N VAL A 236 -3.73 3.60 -2.81
CA VAL A 236 -3.24 4.94 -3.13
C VAL A 236 -2.59 5.62 -1.91
N ALA A 237 -3.01 5.30 -0.69
CA ALA A 237 -2.36 5.84 0.52
C ALA A 237 -0.92 5.32 0.65
N HIS A 238 -0.71 4.02 0.40
CA HIS A 238 0.64 3.43 0.29
C HIS A 238 1.47 4.13 -0.79
N GLN A 239 0.84 4.43 -1.94
CA GLN A 239 1.48 5.15 -3.05
C GLN A 239 1.81 6.62 -2.73
N LEU A 240 1.16 7.21 -1.73
CA LEU A 240 1.47 8.52 -1.17
C LEU A 240 2.51 8.45 -0.03
N GLY A 241 3.01 7.26 0.31
CA GLY A 241 4.10 7.08 1.27
C GLY A 241 3.65 6.83 2.70
N TYR A 242 2.41 6.38 2.90
CA TYR A 242 1.92 5.89 4.19
C TYR A 242 2.09 4.38 4.25
N ALA A 243 3.19 3.90 4.84
CA ALA A 243 3.57 2.50 4.78
C ALA A 243 2.86 1.61 5.82
N SER A 244 2.30 2.19 6.88
CA SER A 244 1.54 1.45 7.89
C SER A 244 0.17 1.07 7.37
N GLU A 245 -0.18 -0.22 7.47
CA GLU A 245 -1.51 -0.73 7.08
C GLU A 245 -2.65 -0.03 7.83
N SER A 246 -2.45 0.29 9.11
CA SER A 246 -3.45 0.98 9.92
C SER A 246 -3.69 2.42 9.44
N GLU A 247 -2.64 3.13 9.04
CA GLU A 247 -2.71 4.49 8.50
C GLU A 247 -3.30 4.49 7.10
N ALA A 248 -2.88 3.55 6.24
CA ALA A 248 -3.46 3.37 4.91
C ALA A 248 -4.95 3.00 4.98
N ASN A 249 -5.37 2.19 5.96
CA ASN A 249 -6.78 1.92 6.25
C ASN A 249 -7.53 3.17 6.67
N PHE A 250 -6.97 3.98 7.58
CA PHE A 250 -7.60 5.22 8.02
C PHE A 250 -7.73 6.23 6.88
N ILE A 251 -6.66 6.47 6.11
CA ILE A 251 -6.67 7.36 4.95
C ILE A 251 -7.64 6.83 3.88
N GLY A 252 -7.62 5.53 3.61
CA GLY A 252 -8.55 4.91 2.67
C GLY A 252 -10.01 5.12 3.08
N TYR A 253 -10.32 4.98 4.37
CA TYR A 253 -11.65 5.26 4.91
C TYR A 253 -11.99 6.74 4.79
N LEU A 254 -11.09 7.65 5.19
CA LEU A 254 -11.28 9.09 5.11
C LEU A 254 -11.57 9.53 3.68
N VAL A 255 -10.81 9.03 2.71
CA VAL A 255 -10.95 9.33 1.29
C VAL A 255 -12.25 8.77 0.72
N ALA A 256 -12.55 7.49 0.96
CA ALA A 256 -13.72 6.85 0.38
C ALA A 256 -15.04 7.32 1.03
N SER A 257 -15.04 7.62 2.33
CA SER A 257 -16.22 8.16 3.04
C SER A 257 -16.53 9.62 2.65
N ASN A 258 -15.54 10.40 2.21
CA ASN A 258 -15.72 11.77 1.73
C ASN A 258 -15.81 11.87 0.19
N HIS A 259 -15.81 10.72 -0.51
CA HIS A 259 -15.91 10.70 -1.96
C HIS A 259 -17.30 11.17 -2.42
N PRO A 260 -17.42 11.93 -3.52
CA PRO A 260 -18.71 12.40 -4.06
C PRO A 260 -19.62 11.28 -4.63
N ASP A 261 -19.24 10.01 -4.53
CA ASP A 261 -19.99 8.88 -5.08
C ASP A 261 -20.40 7.96 -3.95
N LEU A 262 -21.70 7.69 -3.84
CA LEU A 262 -22.28 6.85 -2.81
C LEU A 262 -21.69 5.44 -2.79
N TYR A 263 -21.22 4.88 -3.91
CA TYR A 263 -20.59 3.56 -3.91
C TYR A 263 -19.27 3.53 -3.11
N TYR A 264 -18.52 4.63 -3.11
CA TYR A 264 -17.31 4.78 -2.31
C TYR A 264 -17.65 4.90 -0.83
N GLN A 265 -18.63 5.75 -0.51
CA GLN A 265 -19.09 5.93 0.86
C GLN A 265 -19.66 4.61 1.43
N TYR A 266 -20.40 3.86 0.62
CA TYR A 266 -20.90 2.53 0.99
C TYR A 266 -19.76 1.57 1.30
N SER A 267 -18.75 1.49 0.41
CA SER A 267 -17.57 0.63 0.58
C SER A 267 -16.81 0.94 1.86
N ALA A 268 -16.58 2.24 2.13
CA ALA A 268 -15.87 2.72 3.31
C ALA A 268 -16.60 2.37 4.61
N ASN A 269 -17.89 2.71 4.69
CA ASN A 269 -18.69 2.47 5.89
C ASN A 269 -18.94 0.97 6.12
N LEU A 270 -19.07 0.16 5.05
CA LEU A 270 -19.16 -1.30 5.18
C LEU A 270 -17.88 -1.90 5.76
N MET A 271 -16.70 -1.47 5.28
CA MET A 271 -15.44 -1.95 5.83
C MET A 271 -15.27 -1.51 7.30
N ALA A 272 -15.47 -0.22 7.58
CA ALA A 272 -15.32 0.32 8.92
C ALA A 272 -16.28 -0.34 9.92
N MET A 273 -17.54 -0.54 9.54
CA MET A 273 -18.52 -1.25 10.38
C MET A 273 -18.05 -2.67 10.69
N ARG A 274 -17.57 -3.42 9.69
CA ARG A 274 -17.06 -4.79 9.92
C ARG A 274 -15.88 -4.81 10.88
N TYR A 275 -14.99 -3.82 10.82
CA TYR A 275 -13.86 -3.70 11.73
C TYR A 275 -14.32 -3.37 13.15
N ALA A 276 -15.22 -2.40 13.30
CA ALA A 276 -15.77 -1.99 14.60
C ALA A 276 -16.51 -3.15 15.28
N VAL A 277 -17.43 -3.82 14.57
CA VAL A 277 -18.20 -4.96 15.10
C VAL A 277 -17.29 -6.14 15.46
N ALA A 278 -16.27 -6.44 14.65
CA ALA A 278 -15.31 -7.49 14.97
C ALA A 278 -14.47 -7.16 16.22
N ALA A 279 -14.07 -5.90 16.38
CA ALA A 279 -13.35 -5.43 17.57
C ALA A 279 -14.25 -5.48 18.83
N THR A 280 -15.52 -5.08 18.72
CA THR A 280 -16.51 -5.20 19.81
C THR A 280 -16.66 -6.65 20.23
N TYR A 281 -16.89 -7.56 19.28
CA TYR A 281 -17.06 -8.99 19.58
C TYR A 281 -15.84 -9.58 20.30
N GLY A 282 -14.62 -9.27 19.84
CA GLY A 282 -13.41 -9.78 20.46
C GLY A 282 -13.14 -9.25 21.87
N ARG A 283 -13.73 -8.10 22.24
CA ARG A 283 -13.61 -7.49 23.58
C ARG A 283 -14.76 -7.87 24.51
N ASP A 284 -15.95 -8.13 23.98
CA ASP A 284 -17.13 -8.59 24.72
C ASP A 284 -17.02 -10.09 25.09
N SER A 285 -16.23 -10.85 24.32
CA SER A 285 -15.98 -12.27 24.57
C SER A 285 -14.94 -12.58 25.67
N ILE A 286 -14.42 -11.56 26.36
CA ILE A 286 -13.41 -11.64 27.43
C ILE A 286 -14.08 -11.28 28.77
#